data_AF-A0A7J5RR88-F1
#
_entry.id   AF-A0A7J5RR88-F1
#
_cell.length_a   1.000
_cell.length_b   1.000
_cell.length_c   1.000
_cell.angle_alpha   90.00
_cell.angle_beta   90.00
_cell.angle_gamma   90.00
#
_symmetry.space_group_name_H-M   'P 1'
#
loop_
_entity.id
_entity.type
_entity.pdbx_description
1 polymer ?
#
loop_
_entity_poly.entity_id
_entity_poly.type
_entity_poly.pdbx_seq_one_letter_code
_entity_poly.pdbx_strand_id
1 'polypeptide(L)'
;MEEQIEVTDELKKFTILCMRCYSINFRREKIKGVEDILWFGRIGNARYYKGTDRDVKEGRAKSGDRKPGLQLHVHIIVSRNDVTQTVTLCPLANSRGSVNILNGKKGMIGFDRWLWYTVCSQAFDISYNHYYS
;
A
#
# COMPACT_ATOMS: atom_id res chain seq x y z
N MET A 1 2.21 25.89 -2.68
CA MET A 1 1.64 25.52 -1.37
C MET A 1 0.25 24.92 -1.55
N GLU A 2 -0.62 25.56 -2.32
CA GLU A 2 -1.94 25.02 -2.72
C GLU A 2 -1.84 23.68 -3.46
N GLU A 3 -0.99 23.59 -4.48
CA GLU A 3 -0.73 22.33 -5.22
C GLU A 3 -0.33 21.18 -4.29
N GLN A 4 0.52 21.43 -3.29
CA GLN A 4 0.93 20.40 -2.33
C GLN A 4 -0.24 19.95 -1.44
N ILE A 5 -1.16 20.85 -1.07
CA ILE A 5 -2.35 20.52 -0.27
C ILE A 5 -3.29 19.65 -1.11
N GLU A 6 -3.59 20.08 -2.34
CA GLU A 6 -4.48 19.38 -3.26
C GLU A 6 -3.97 17.96 -3.56
N VAL A 7 -2.70 17.82 -3.95
CA VAL A 7 -2.10 16.52 -4.23
C VAL A 7 -2.01 15.65 -2.95
N THR A 8 -1.87 16.26 -1.77
CA THR A 8 -1.90 15.53 -0.50
C THR A 8 -3.27 14.89 -0.24
N ASP A 9 -4.36 15.59 -0.54
CA ASP A 9 -5.71 15.04 -0.35
C ASP A 9 -6.03 13.95 -1.37
N GLU A 10 -5.59 14.09 -2.61
CA GLU A 10 -5.67 13.01 -3.60
C GLU A 10 -4.84 11.79 -3.18
N LEU A 11 -3.62 12.00 -2.67
CA LEU A 11 -2.79 10.91 -2.15
C LEU A 11 -3.46 10.17 -0.98
N LYS A 12 -4.20 10.87 -0.11
CA LYS A 12 -4.98 10.22 0.96
C LYS A 12 -6.09 9.33 0.38
N LYS A 13 -6.88 9.86 -0.56
CA LYS A 13 -7.97 9.11 -1.20
C LYS A 13 -7.44 7.86 -1.88
N PHE A 14 -6.38 7.99 -2.66
CA PHE A 14 -5.73 6.87 -3.33
C PHE A 14 -5.13 5.86 -2.33
N THR A 15 -4.50 6.32 -1.25
CA THR A 15 -4.00 5.44 -0.18
C THR A 15 -5.11 4.61 0.44
N ILE A 16 -6.26 5.21 0.75
CA ILE A 16 -7.42 4.49 1.32
C ILE A 16 -7.93 3.45 0.33
N LEU A 17 -7.99 3.78 -0.97
CA LEU A 17 -8.35 2.83 -2.01
C LEU A 17 -7.38 1.64 -2.04
N CYS A 18 -6.07 1.90 -2.03
CA CYS A 18 -5.04 0.86 -1.96
C CYS A 18 -5.19 -0.03 -0.71
N MET A 19 -5.60 0.55 0.43
CA MET A 19 -5.83 -0.18 1.68
C MET A 19 -7.13 -1.00 1.67
N ARG A 20 -8.16 -0.56 0.94
CA ARG A 20 -9.34 -1.38 0.65
C ARG A 20 -8.96 -2.59 -0.20
N CYS A 21 -8.18 -2.39 -1.26
CA CYS A 21 -7.67 -3.49 -2.08
C CYS A 21 -6.77 -4.43 -1.26
N TYR A 22 -5.96 -3.89 -0.35
CA TYR A 22 -5.12 -4.66 0.57
C TYR A 22 -5.96 -5.56 1.47
N SER A 23 -7.01 -5.04 2.12
CA SER A 23 -7.79 -5.82 3.09
C SER A 23 -8.55 -6.98 2.44
N ILE A 24 -9.22 -6.76 1.31
CA ILE A 24 -9.98 -7.80 0.61
C ILE A 24 -9.07 -8.91 0.03
N ASN A 25 -7.80 -8.59 -0.23
CA ASN A 25 -6.83 -9.55 -0.77
C ASN A 25 -6.43 -10.65 0.22
N PHE A 26 -6.76 -10.52 1.52
CA PHE A 26 -6.60 -11.64 2.46
C PHE A 26 -7.60 -12.78 2.25
N ARG A 27 -8.71 -12.50 1.53
CA ARG A 27 -9.76 -13.47 1.18
C ARG A 27 -10.32 -14.21 2.39
N ARG A 28 -10.32 -13.55 3.55
CA ARG A 28 -10.86 -14.07 4.81
C ARG A 28 -12.33 -13.70 4.91
N GLU A 29 -13.17 -14.63 5.35
CA GLU A 29 -14.61 -14.41 5.46
C GLU A 29 -14.97 -13.18 6.30
N LYS A 30 -14.25 -12.93 7.40
CA LYS A 30 -14.46 -11.79 8.29
C LYS A 30 -13.86 -10.46 7.82
N ILE A 31 -13.07 -10.46 6.74
CA ILE A 31 -12.42 -9.26 6.22
C ILE A 31 -13.14 -8.87 4.94
N LYS A 32 -14.06 -7.90 5.05
CA LYS A 32 -14.90 -7.37 3.97
C LYS A 32 -14.41 -6.03 3.45
N GLY A 33 -13.74 -5.26 4.30
CA GLY A 33 -13.30 -3.92 3.94
C GLY A 33 -12.11 -3.43 4.75
N VAL A 34 -11.83 -2.14 4.61
CA VAL A 34 -10.70 -1.48 5.26
C VAL A 34 -10.97 -1.25 6.76
N GLU A 35 -12.24 -1.21 7.13
CA GLU A 35 -12.77 -1.11 8.49
C GLU A 35 -12.48 -2.34 9.35
N ASP A 36 -12.29 -3.50 8.74
CA ASP A 36 -11.99 -4.75 9.46
C ASP A 36 -10.51 -4.88 9.84
N ILE A 37 -9.65 -3.99 9.35
CA ILE A 37 -8.21 -4.01 9.62
C ILE A 37 -7.78 -2.77 10.41
N LEU A 38 -6.87 -2.95 11.37
CA LEU A 38 -6.28 -1.83 12.09
C LEU A 38 -5.02 -1.37 11.37
N TRP A 39 -5.00 -0.12 10.90
CA TRP A 39 -3.87 0.47 10.20
C TRP A 39 -3.75 1.98 10.44
N PHE A 40 -2.54 2.50 10.25
CA PHE A 40 -2.23 3.92 10.32
C PHE A 40 -1.40 4.32 9.10
N GLY A 41 -1.68 5.50 8.56
CA GLY A 41 -0.93 6.09 7.45
C GLY A 41 -0.28 7.41 7.88
N ARG A 42 1.01 7.60 7.57
CA ARG A 42 1.72 8.87 7.72
C ARG A 42 2.18 9.37 6.36
N ILE A 43 1.79 10.60 6.02
CA ILE A 43 2.25 11.27 4.80
C ILE A 43 3.60 11.93 5.06
N GLY A 44 4.60 11.58 4.25
CA GLY A 44 5.87 12.27 4.14
C GLY A 44 5.83 13.22 2.94
N ASN A 45 6.43 14.41 3.10
CA ASN A 45 6.44 15.49 2.10
C ASN A 45 7.84 15.81 1.54
N ALA A 46 8.84 15.06 1.98
CA ALA A 46 10.21 15.21 1.54
C ALA A 46 10.90 13.85 1.54
N ARG A 47 11.70 13.60 0.51
CA ARG A 47 12.71 12.55 0.51
C ARG A 47 14.08 13.20 0.46
N TYR A 48 15.05 12.54 1.06
CA TYR A 48 16.42 12.99 1.10
C TYR A 48 17.30 12.00 0.33
N TYR A 49 18.34 12.52 -0.30
CA TYR A 49 19.34 11.71 -0.97
C TYR A 49 20.06 10.82 0.04
N LYS A 50 20.17 9.54 -0.28
CA LYS A 50 20.98 8.58 0.48
C LYS A 50 22.36 8.49 -0.15
N GLY A 51 23.40 8.16 0.63
CA GLY A 51 24.74 7.91 0.09
C GLY A 51 24.81 6.82 -0.98
N THR A 52 23.82 5.92 -1.02
CA THR A 52 23.71 4.88 -2.04
C THR A 52 23.05 5.34 -3.35
N ASP A 53 22.42 6.52 -3.37
CA ASP A 53 21.74 7.04 -4.53
C ASP A 53 22.73 7.37 -5.65
N ARG A 54 22.33 7.08 -6.90
CA ARG A 54 23.17 7.30 -8.09
C ARG A 54 23.68 8.73 -8.19
N ASP A 55 22.81 9.72 -7.95
CA ASP A 55 23.18 11.14 -8.01
C ASP A 55 24.23 11.53 -6.97
N VAL A 56 24.26 10.86 -5.81
CA VAL A 56 25.30 11.11 -4.80
C VAL A 56 26.62 10.48 -5.22
N LYS A 57 26.58 9.26 -5.74
CA LYS A 57 27.79 8.56 -6.25
C LYS A 57 28.44 9.28 -7.42
N GLU A 58 27.63 9.88 -8.28
CA GLU A 58 28.08 10.67 -9.44
C GLU A 58 28.40 12.14 -9.09
N GLY A 59 28.29 12.54 -7.82
CA GLY A 59 28.62 13.89 -7.35
C GLY A 59 27.62 14.98 -7.76
N ARG A 60 26.43 14.60 -8.26
CA ARG A 60 25.35 15.53 -8.65
C ARG A 60 24.50 16.02 -7.48
N ALA A 61 24.55 15.31 -6.35
CA ALA A 61 23.89 15.68 -5.10
C ALA A 61 24.73 15.22 -3.90
N LYS A 62 24.47 15.73 -2.69
CA LYS A 62 25.08 15.23 -1.45
C LYS A 62 24.10 14.35 -0.68
N SER A 63 24.64 13.39 0.07
CA SER A 63 23.82 12.61 1.01
C SER A 63 23.23 13.55 2.07
N GLY A 64 21.94 13.42 2.34
CA GLY A 64 21.18 14.31 3.22
C GLY A 64 20.55 15.51 2.52
N ASP A 65 20.90 15.79 1.26
CA ASP A 65 20.24 16.85 0.50
C ASP A 65 18.76 16.47 0.25
N ARG A 66 17.88 17.47 0.25
CA ARG A 66 16.47 17.28 -0.09
C ARG A 66 16.35 17.01 -1.59
N LYS A 67 15.62 15.96 -1.97
CA LYS A 67 15.30 15.68 -3.37
C LYS A 67 14.35 16.77 -3.92
N PRO A 68 14.57 17.25 -5.16
CA PRO A 68 13.72 18.27 -5.74
C PRO A 68 12.31 17.75 -6.07
N GLY A 69 11.38 18.67 -6.33
CA GLY A 69 10.01 18.36 -6.74
C GLY A 69 9.11 17.83 -5.61
N LEU A 70 7.93 17.35 -6.01
CA LEU A 70 6.89 16.88 -5.10
C LEU A 70 7.19 15.45 -4.64
N GLN A 71 7.89 15.32 -3.52
CA GLN A 71 8.33 14.03 -2.95
C GLN A 71 7.34 13.44 -1.95
N LEU A 72 6.03 13.58 -2.22
CA LEU A 72 4.98 13.04 -1.38
C LEU A 72 4.99 11.50 -1.40
N HIS A 73 4.82 10.89 -0.24
CA HIS A 73 4.72 9.43 -0.08
C HIS A 73 4.03 9.07 1.22
N VAL A 74 3.54 7.84 1.34
CA VAL A 74 2.87 7.36 2.54
C VAL A 74 3.62 6.19 3.16
N HIS A 75 3.83 6.26 4.47
CA HIS A 75 4.23 5.13 5.29
C HIS A 75 2.98 4.52 5.92
N ILE A 76 2.81 3.22 5.75
CA ILE A 76 1.65 2.50 6.28
C ILE A 76 2.14 1.49 7.33
N ILE A 77 1.48 1.49 8.48
CA ILE A 77 1.64 0.48 9.54
C ILE A 77 0.33 -0.26 9.62
N VAL A 78 0.37 -1.59 9.55
CA VAL A 78 -0.81 -2.45 9.66
C VAL A 78 -0.61 -3.41 10.82
N SER A 79 -1.64 -3.57 11.65
CA SER A 79 -1.69 -4.59 12.68
C SER A 79 -1.59 -5.99 12.06
N ARG A 80 -0.90 -6.89 12.76
CA ARG A 80 -0.83 -8.30 12.34
C ARG A 80 -2.19 -9.00 12.41
N ASN A 81 -3.13 -8.47 13.20
CA ASN A 81 -4.49 -9.00 13.32
C ASN A 81 -5.52 -7.95 12.91
N ASP A 82 -6.71 -8.44 12.57
CA ASP A 82 -7.90 -7.63 12.36
C ASP A 82 -8.32 -6.86 13.62
N VAL A 83 -9.29 -5.96 13.48
CA VAL A 83 -9.76 -5.11 14.59
C VAL A 83 -10.30 -5.92 15.78
N THR A 84 -10.82 -7.13 15.54
CA THR A 84 -11.34 -8.02 16.59
C THR A 84 -10.27 -8.90 17.24
N GLN A 85 -9.03 -8.87 16.74
CA GLN A 85 -7.93 -9.74 17.18
C GLN A 85 -8.19 -11.25 16.99
N THR A 86 -9.02 -11.63 16.01
CA THR A 86 -9.37 -13.04 15.75
C THR A 86 -8.85 -13.60 14.43
N VAL A 87 -8.38 -12.74 13.51
CA VAL A 87 -7.90 -13.10 12.18
C VAL A 87 -6.51 -12.53 11.95
N THR A 88 -5.54 -13.40 11.69
CA THR A 88 -4.17 -13.00 11.33
C THR A 88 -4.08 -12.58 9.86
N LEU A 89 -3.51 -11.40 9.65
CA LEU A 89 -3.30 -10.69 8.40
C LEU A 89 -1.80 -10.72 8.05
N CYS A 90 -1.32 -11.79 7.41
CA CYS A 90 0.09 -11.91 7.02
C CYS A 90 0.26 -11.74 5.50
N PRO A 91 0.66 -10.55 5.00
CA PRO A 91 0.92 -10.32 3.57
C PRO A 91 2.20 -10.99 3.07
N LEU A 92 3.00 -11.56 3.99
CA LEU A 92 4.23 -12.28 3.71
C LEU A 92 4.02 -13.80 3.65
N ALA A 93 2.80 -14.29 3.88
CA ALA A 93 2.51 -15.72 3.81
C ALA A 93 2.75 -16.26 2.40
N ASN A 94 3.27 -17.48 2.29
CA ASN A 94 3.54 -18.12 0.99
C ASN A 94 2.25 -18.47 0.22
N SER A 95 1.13 -18.64 0.92
CA SER A 95 -0.16 -18.89 0.27
C SER A 95 -0.65 -17.61 -0.44
N ARG A 96 -1.09 -17.76 -1.69
CA ARG A 96 -1.56 -16.68 -2.56
C ARG A 96 -3.01 -16.89 -3.03
N GLY A 97 -3.85 -17.48 -2.20
CA GLY A 97 -5.22 -17.90 -2.57
C GLY A 97 -5.44 -19.40 -2.55
N SER A 98 -4.66 -20.13 -1.76
CA SER A 98 -4.86 -21.57 -1.60
C SER A 98 -6.20 -21.81 -0.90
N VAL A 99 -6.93 -22.83 -1.34
CA VAL A 99 -8.13 -23.30 -0.66
C VAL A 99 -7.72 -24.35 0.35
N ASN A 100 -7.95 -24.08 1.63
CA ASN A 100 -7.78 -25.05 2.70
C ASN A 100 -9.16 -25.58 3.13
N ILE A 101 -9.23 -26.87 3.44
CA ILE A 101 -10.41 -27.50 4.03
C ILE A 101 -10.08 -27.80 5.48
N LEU A 102 -10.74 -27.09 6.40
CA LEU A 102 -10.62 -27.30 7.85
C LEU A 102 -12.00 -27.66 8.37
N ASN A 103 -12.13 -28.83 9.01
CA ASN A 103 -13.41 -29.34 9.53
C ASN A 103 -14.56 -29.31 8.50
N GLY A 104 -14.27 -29.67 7.26
CA GLY A 104 -15.25 -29.67 6.15
C GLY A 104 -15.58 -28.29 5.56
N LYS A 105 -15.08 -27.19 6.14
CA LYS A 105 -15.26 -25.83 5.61
C LYS A 105 -14.10 -25.44 4.69
N LYS A 106 -14.44 -25.03 3.46
CA LYS A 106 -13.50 -24.44 2.50
C LYS A 106 -13.22 -22.98 2.90
N GLY A 107 -11.96 -22.65 3.12
CA GLY A 107 -11.49 -21.28 3.31
C GLY A 107 -10.38 -20.96 2.33
N MET A 108 -10.56 -19.91 1.53
CA MET A 108 -9.46 -19.36 0.74
C MET A 108 -8.57 -18.54 1.67
N ILE A 109 -7.26 -18.76 1.59
CA ILE A 109 -6.30 -18.04 2.42
C ILE A 109 -5.15 -17.49 1.57
N GLY A 110 -4.45 -16.51 2.14
CA GLY A 110 -3.25 -15.96 1.56
C GLY A 110 -3.41 -14.52 1.15
N PHE A 111 -2.31 -13.94 0.68
CA PHE A 111 -2.27 -12.58 0.17
C PHE A 111 -1.45 -12.59 -1.10
N ASP A 112 -2.02 -12.16 -2.22
CA ASP A 112 -1.27 -12.09 -3.47
C ASP A 112 -0.77 -10.67 -3.72
N ARG A 113 0.53 -10.45 -3.50
CA ARG A 113 1.15 -9.13 -3.71
C ARG A 113 1.05 -8.65 -5.15
N TRP A 114 1.13 -9.56 -6.12
CA TRP A 114 1.05 -9.19 -7.53
C TRP A 114 -0.35 -8.70 -7.86
N LEU A 115 -1.37 -9.45 -7.45
CA LEU A 115 -2.75 -9.00 -7.59
C LEU A 115 -2.98 -7.64 -6.93
N TRP A 116 -2.48 -7.44 -5.71
CA TRP A 116 -2.61 -6.16 -5.01
C TRP A 116 -1.96 -5.00 -5.80
N TYR A 117 -0.75 -5.18 -6.32
CA TYR A 117 -0.10 -4.17 -7.15
C TYR A 117 -0.89 -3.88 -8.43
N THR A 118 -1.35 -4.93 -9.12
CA THR A 118 -2.13 -4.79 -10.36
C THR A 118 -3.43 -4.03 -10.13
N VAL A 119 -4.20 -4.37 -9.10
CA VAL A 119 -5.48 -3.68 -8.84
C VAL A 119 -5.27 -2.24 -8.37
N CYS A 120 -4.19 -1.96 -7.61
CA CYS A 120 -3.86 -0.58 -7.23
C CYS A 120 -3.43 0.24 -8.44
N SER A 121 -2.66 -0.34 -9.37
CA SER A 121 -2.27 0.31 -10.63
C SER A 121 -3.50 0.62 -11.49
N GLN A 122 -4.38 -0.36 -11.69
CA GLN A 122 -5.61 -0.16 -12.47
C GLN A 122 -6.50 0.92 -11.84
N ALA A 123 -6.62 0.93 -10.51
CA ALA A 123 -7.39 1.94 -9.82
C ALA A 123 -6.78 3.34 -9.95
N PHE A 124 -5.44 3.44 -9.98
CA PHE A 124 -4.74 4.69 -10.29
C PHE A 124 -5.09 5.15 -11.71
N ASP A 125 -4.91 4.26 -12.69
CA ASP A 125 -5.15 4.56 -14.11
C ASP A 125 -6.59 5.05 -14.34
N ILE A 126 -7.57 4.40 -13.70
CA ILE A 126 -8.99 4.80 -13.76
C ILE A 126 -9.22 6.15 -13.05
N SER A 127 -8.69 6.34 -11.84
CA SER A 127 -8.95 7.53 -11.02
C SER A 127 -8.35 8.80 -11.63
N TYR A 128 -7.24 8.65 -12.37
CA TYR A 128 -6.47 9.78 -12.90
C TYR A 128 -6.39 9.80 -14.43
N ASN A 129 -7.20 8.99 -15.12
CA ASN A 129 -7.22 8.87 -16.58
C ASN A 129 -5.81 8.62 -17.16
N HIS A 130 -5.01 7.84 -16.45
CA HIS A 130 -3.63 7.53 -16.80
C HIS A 130 -3.61 6.19 -17.53
N TYR A 131 -4.02 6.19 -18.80
CA TYR A 131 -3.87 5.02 -19.66
C TYR A 131 -2.49 5.09 -20.32
N TYR A 132 -1.65 4.07 -20.11
CA TYR A 132 -0.38 3.95 -20.82
C TYR A 132 -0.63 4.05 -22.33
N SER A 133 0.00 5.02 -22.98
CA SER A 133 0.17 5.10 -24.44
C SER A 133 1.21 4.12 -24.93
#